data_AF-A0A1J4SP60-F1
#
_entry.id   AF-A0A1J4SP60-F1
#
_cell.length_a   1.000
_cell.length_b   1.000
_cell.length_c   1.000
_cell.angle_alpha   90.00
_cell.angle_beta   90.00
_cell.angle_gamma   90.00
#
_symmetry.space_group_name_H-M   'P 1'
#
loop_
_entity.id
_entity.type
_entity.pdbx_description
1 polymer ?
#
loop_
_entity_poly.entity_id
_entity_poly.type
_entity_poly.pdbx_seq_one_letter_code
_entity_poly.pdbx_strand_id
1 'polypeptide(L)'
;MHDVSTPSRFLPTVSSGLLVGLLLIVIQLSLASLIFSGPLAAFTPHASGLTLFGCFVMCLVVALFSSFSTAVCVPEDAPAAVMTSVAAGMAASLAGEADPRAAYVTIGAAMALSTLGTGALFLLLGRFQLGNLVRYMPYPVVAGFLAGVGWLLTVGSMGIMTGGSPGLADIPRLFSSEQLRMWLPGLGLALAMLGAGKYCKSGMGLPATIGAALAIFAVYLWAIDQNLADAQRAGLLLGDMGESMRLWPVFTSADFSLIRWDVLSVQIPQLCTIPLVSAISFLLISSGLEAILHRDLDMRTSCTSTAQ
;
A
#
# COMPACT_ATOMS: atom_id res chain seq x y z
N MET A 1 4.32 -27.96 -15.08
CA MET A 1 3.49 -28.60 -14.04
C MET A 1 4.33 -29.67 -13.33
N HIS A 2 5.01 -29.35 -12.23
CA HIS A 2 5.67 -30.35 -11.38
C HIS A 2 5.42 -29.98 -9.91
N ASP A 3 4.76 -30.90 -9.20
CA ASP A 3 4.77 -31.14 -7.74
C ASP A 3 4.44 -30.00 -6.75
N VAL A 4 3.19 -29.51 -6.77
CA VAL A 4 2.55 -28.96 -5.55
C VAL A 4 1.74 -30.05 -4.80
N SER A 5 1.57 -31.23 -5.40
CA SER A 5 0.78 -32.35 -4.88
C SER A 5 1.56 -33.38 -4.06
N THR A 6 2.73 -33.02 -3.51
CA THR A 6 3.40 -33.87 -2.51
C THR A 6 2.85 -33.54 -1.12
N PRO A 7 2.21 -34.49 -0.40
CA PRO A 7 1.57 -34.22 0.89
C PRO A 7 2.53 -33.69 1.97
N SER A 8 3.85 -33.85 1.80
CA SER A 8 4.89 -33.34 2.69
C SER A 8 5.13 -31.83 2.60
N ARG A 9 4.62 -31.14 1.56
CA ARG A 9 4.76 -29.69 1.37
C ARG A 9 3.50 -28.89 1.63
N PHE A 10 2.37 -29.55 1.87
CA PHE A 10 1.08 -28.88 2.09
C PHE A 10 1.09 -28.01 3.37
N LEU A 11 1.56 -28.57 4.50
CA LEU A 11 1.59 -27.82 5.77
C LEU A 11 2.51 -26.58 5.72
N PRO A 12 3.76 -26.67 5.21
CA PRO A 12 4.62 -25.51 5.03
C PRO A 12 4.07 -24.46 4.05
N THR A 13 3.36 -24.87 2.99
CA THR A 13 2.78 -23.94 2.01
C THR A 13 1.55 -23.23 2.55
N VAL A 14 0.70 -23.92 3.31
CA VAL A 14 -0.46 -23.29 3.97
C VAL A 14 0.01 -22.32 5.05
N SER A 15 1.01 -22.70 5.85
CA SER A 15 1.53 -21.82 6.90
C SER A 15 2.19 -20.57 6.32
N SER A 16 2.98 -20.69 5.25
CA SER A 16 3.58 -19.53 4.59
C SER A 16 2.52 -18.65 3.91
N GLY A 17 1.51 -19.25 3.27
CA GLY A 17 0.38 -18.52 2.68
C GLY A 17 -0.43 -17.73 3.73
N LEU A 18 -0.68 -18.32 4.90
CA LEU A 18 -1.35 -17.63 6.01
C LEU A 18 -0.51 -16.47 6.56
N LEU A 19 0.80 -16.68 6.74
CA LEU A 19 1.70 -15.62 7.20
C LEU A 19 1.75 -14.47 6.19
N VAL A 20 1.89 -14.76 4.90
CA VAL A 20 1.86 -13.75 3.84
C VAL A 20 0.51 -13.06 3.81
N GLY A 21 -0.61 -13.79 3.88
CA GLY A 21 -1.94 -13.20 3.91
C GLY A 21 -2.14 -12.22 5.08
N LEU A 22 -1.65 -12.57 6.27
CA LEU A 22 -1.68 -11.67 7.43
C LEU A 22 -0.86 -10.40 7.19
N LEU A 23 0.34 -10.54 6.61
CA LEU A 23 1.17 -9.39 6.22
C LEU A 23 0.45 -8.48 5.22
N LEU A 24 -0.19 -9.07 4.21
CA LEU A 24 -0.94 -8.32 3.20
C LEU A 24 -2.08 -7.53 3.82
N ILE A 25 -2.81 -8.09 4.79
CA ILE A 25 -3.87 -7.36 5.49
C ILE A 25 -3.30 -6.11 6.17
N VAL A 26 -2.21 -6.25 6.93
CA VAL A 26 -1.58 -5.12 7.63
C VAL A 26 -1.12 -4.05 6.64
N ILE A 27 -0.50 -4.46 5.52
CA ILE A 27 -0.04 -3.53 4.48
C ILE A 27 -1.24 -2.81 3.83
N GLN A 28 -2.31 -3.51 3.47
CA GLN A 28 -3.47 -2.90 2.82
C GLN A 28 -4.22 -1.91 3.73
N LEU A 29 -4.31 -2.20 5.03
CA LEU A 29 -4.84 -1.26 6.02
C LEU A 29 -3.95 -0.02 6.13
N SER A 30 -2.63 -0.20 6.10
CA SER A 30 -1.67 0.90 6.13
C SER A 30 -1.77 1.78 4.88
N LEU A 31 -1.82 1.19 3.68
CA LEU A 31 -1.97 1.93 2.43
C LEU A 31 -3.32 2.67 2.33
N ALA A 32 -4.41 2.05 2.78
CA ALA A 32 -5.70 2.72 2.85
C ALA A 32 -5.66 3.93 3.79
N SER A 33 -5.03 3.79 4.96
CA SER A 33 -4.88 4.87 5.94
C SER A 33 -4.00 5.99 5.43
N LEU A 34 -2.99 5.67 4.62
CA LEU A 34 -2.11 6.63 3.97
C LEU A 34 -2.90 7.49 2.97
N ILE A 35 -3.61 6.85 2.03
CA ILE A 35 -4.36 7.53 0.97
C ILE A 35 -5.53 8.34 1.55
N PHE A 36 -6.25 7.79 2.53
CA PHE A 36 -7.42 8.41 3.15
C PHE A 36 -7.08 9.03 4.51
N SER A 37 -5.96 9.72 4.61
CA SER A 37 -5.54 10.43 5.83
C SER A 37 -6.17 11.83 5.95
N GLY A 38 -6.07 12.43 7.15
CA GLY A 38 -6.51 13.81 7.40
C GLY A 38 -8.03 13.99 7.22
N PRO A 39 -8.51 14.93 6.37
CA PRO A 39 -9.94 15.16 6.13
C PRO A 39 -10.70 13.92 5.63
N LEU A 40 -9.99 12.94 5.07
CA LEU A 40 -10.54 11.70 4.53
C LEU A 40 -10.58 10.56 5.56
N ALA A 41 -10.05 10.74 6.77
CA ALA A 41 -9.86 9.68 7.77
C ALA A 41 -11.17 8.96 8.15
N ALA A 42 -12.31 9.65 8.03
CA ALA A 42 -13.62 9.05 8.24
C ALA A 42 -13.91 7.92 7.24
N PHE A 43 -13.32 7.93 6.05
CA PHE A 43 -13.54 6.92 5.01
C PHE A 43 -12.53 5.79 5.02
N THR A 44 -11.51 5.82 5.89
CA THR A 44 -10.47 4.79 5.99
C THR A 44 -11.00 3.36 6.11
N PRO A 45 -12.08 3.07 6.86
CA PRO A 45 -12.64 1.71 6.90
C PRO A 45 -13.21 1.24 5.55
N HIS A 46 -13.91 2.12 4.82
CA HIS A 46 -14.44 1.80 3.48
C HIS A 46 -13.31 1.65 2.46
N ALA A 47 -12.31 2.54 2.53
CA ALA A 47 -11.10 2.44 1.71
C ALA A 47 -10.30 1.16 1.99
N SER A 48 -10.25 0.72 3.25
CA SER A 48 -9.63 -0.54 3.64
C SER A 48 -10.33 -1.74 3.00
N GLY A 49 -11.67 -1.71 2.93
CA GLY A 49 -12.44 -2.70 2.18
C GLY A 49 -12.05 -2.73 0.69
N LEU A 50 -11.89 -1.55 0.08
CA LEU A 50 -11.47 -1.41 -1.33
C LEU A 50 -10.07 -1.98 -1.58
N THR A 51 -9.07 -1.63 -0.76
CA THR A 51 -7.69 -2.07 -0.94
C THR A 51 -7.53 -3.57 -0.65
N LEU A 52 -8.20 -4.09 0.39
CA LEU A 52 -8.22 -5.51 0.69
C LEU A 52 -8.86 -6.33 -0.44
N PHE A 53 -10.01 -5.88 -0.96
CA PHE A 53 -10.67 -6.54 -2.07
C PHE A 53 -9.82 -6.47 -3.35
N GLY A 54 -9.22 -5.33 -3.66
CA GLY A 54 -8.31 -5.17 -4.79
C GLY A 54 -7.10 -6.10 -4.71
N CYS A 55 -6.47 -6.19 -3.52
CA CYS A 55 -5.37 -7.11 -3.26
C CYS A 55 -5.80 -8.57 -3.40
N PHE A 56 -6.98 -8.94 -2.90
CA PHE A 56 -7.54 -10.28 -3.05
C PHE A 56 -7.74 -10.64 -4.52
N VAL A 57 -8.35 -9.76 -5.32
CA VAL A 57 -8.55 -9.98 -6.76
C VAL A 57 -7.22 -10.09 -7.50
N MET A 58 -6.23 -9.23 -7.20
CA MET A 58 -4.89 -9.32 -7.80
C MET A 58 -4.21 -10.66 -7.48
N CYS A 59 -4.21 -11.06 -6.21
CA CYS A 59 -3.66 -12.35 -5.78
C CYS A 59 -4.38 -13.52 -6.46
N LEU A 60 -5.71 -13.47 -6.58
CA LEU A 60 -6.50 -14.52 -7.23
C LEU A 60 -6.18 -14.61 -8.73
N VAL A 61 -6.12 -13.47 -9.43
CA VAL A 61 -5.75 -13.43 -10.86
C VAL A 61 -4.34 -13.98 -11.05
N VAL A 62 -3.36 -13.57 -10.24
CA VAL A 62 -2.00 -14.09 -10.35
C VAL A 62 -1.92 -15.57 -9.97
N ALA A 63 -2.65 -16.02 -8.96
CA ALA A 63 -2.69 -17.44 -8.60
C ALA A 63 -3.26 -18.34 -9.72
N LEU A 64 -4.23 -17.83 -10.49
CA LEU A 64 -4.88 -18.56 -11.58
C LEU A 64 -4.11 -18.49 -12.91
N PHE A 65 -3.49 -17.36 -13.21
CA PHE A 65 -2.91 -17.09 -14.54
C PHE A 65 -1.38 -17.03 -14.57
N SER A 66 -0.70 -17.01 -13.42
CA SER A 66 0.76 -16.93 -13.39
C SER A 66 1.43 -18.27 -13.67
N SER A 67 2.47 -18.23 -14.49
CA SER A 67 3.38 -19.35 -14.75
C SER A 67 4.31 -19.65 -13.56
N PHE A 68 4.38 -18.75 -12.56
CA PHE A 68 5.24 -18.88 -11.40
C PHE A 68 4.48 -19.40 -10.18
N SER A 69 4.82 -20.61 -9.73
CA SER A 69 4.16 -21.33 -8.61
C SER A 69 4.24 -20.62 -7.25
N THR A 70 5.03 -19.56 -7.10
CA THR A 70 5.23 -18.82 -5.86
C THR A 70 5.06 -17.31 -6.04
N ALA A 71 4.41 -16.86 -7.11
CA ALA A 71 4.18 -15.44 -7.35
C ALA A 71 3.12 -14.90 -6.39
N VAL A 72 3.45 -13.78 -5.74
CA VAL A 72 2.52 -12.99 -4.93
C VAL A 72 2.45 -11.61 -5.57
N CYS A 73 1.23 -11.13 -5.83
CA CYS A 73 0.99 -9.82 -6.41
C CYS A 73 0.24 -8.95 -5.41
N VAL A 74 0.77 -7.76 -5.16
CA VAL A 74 0.32 -6.88 -4.09
C VAL A 74 0.28 -5.46 -4.65
N PRO A 75 -0.71 -4.64 -4.25
CA PRO A 75 -0.65 -3.19 -4.41
C PRO A 75 0.67 -2.62 -3.89
N GLU A 76 1.29 -1.73 -4.66
CA GLU A 76 2.65 -1.26 -4.42
C GLU A 76 2.67 0.06 -3.63
N ASP A 77 3.68 0.23 -2.75
CA ASP A 77 3.80 1.38 -1.85
C ASP A 77 4.09 2.71 -2.59
N ALA A 78 4.91 2.70 -3.65
CA ALA A 78 5.28 3.92 -4.35
C ALA A 78 4.10 4.57 -5.10
N PRO A 79 3.29 3.82 -5.89
CA PRO A 79 2.03 4.31 -6.44
C PRO A 79 1.05 4.83 -5.38
N ALA A 80 0.96 4.17 -4.22
CA ALA A 80 0.08 4.59 -3.14
C ALA A 80 0.52 5.92 -2.50
N ALA A 81 1.83 6.14 -2.36
CA ALA A 81 2.38 7.41 -1.89
C ALA A 81 2.05 8.58 -2.83
N VAL A 82 2.11 8.35 -4.13
CA VAL A 82 1.69 9.33 -5.15
C VAL A 82 0.17 9.52 -5.14
N MET A 83 -0.61 8.44 -5.02
CA MET A 83 -2.05 8.54 -4.91
C MET A 83 -2.48 9.37 -3.69
N THR A 84 -1.74 9.28 -2.58
CA THR A 84 -2.00 10.07 -1.37
C THR A 84 -1.92 11.58 -1.64
N SER A 85 -0.93 12.05 -2.42
CA SER A 85 -0.83 13.46 -2.75
C SER A 85 -1.95 13.92 -3.69
N VAL A 86 -2.35 13.06 -4.64
CA VAL A 86 -3.49 13.33 -5.53
C VAL A 86 -4.80 13.39 -4.74
N ALA A 87 -5.02 12.43 -3.84
CA ALA A 87 -6.18 12.36 -2.96
C ALA A 87 -6.29 13.60 -2.06
N ALA A 88 -5.18 14.07 -1.49
CA ALA A 88 -5.14 15.30 -0.71
C ALA A 88 -5.54 16.53 -1.55
N GLY A 89 -5.04 16.63 -2.79
CA GLY A 89 -5.43 17.69 -3.73
C GLY A 89 -6.93 17.65 -4.07
N MET A 90 -7.47 16.46 -4.33
CA MET A 90 -8.91 16.27 -4.62
C MET A 90 -9.78 16.60 -3.41
N ALA A 91 -9.38 16.17 -2.21
CA ALA A 91 -10.08 16.48 -0.97
C ALA A 91 -10.11 17.98 -0.70
N ALA A 92 -9.02 18.70 -0.98
CA ALA A 92 -8.97 20.15 -0.85
C ALA A 92 -9.95 20.84 -1.84
N SER A 93 -10.04 20.36 -3.08
CA SER A 93 -11.00 20.87 -4.06
C SER A 93 -12.46 20.58 -3.71
N LEU A 94 -12.72 19.51 -2.94
CA LEU A 94 -14.05 19.04 -2.56
C LEU A 94 -14.45 19.42 -1.12
N ALA A 95 -13.64 20.19 -0.40
CA ALA A 95 -13.87 20.54 1.00
C ALA A 95 -15.16 21.34 1.26
N GLY A 96 -15.74 21.96 0.22
CA GLY A 96 -17.00 22.72 0.27
C GLY A 96 -18.23 21.95 -0.22
N GLU A 97 -18.08 20.68 -0.59
CA GLU A 97 -19.18 19.90 -1.15
C GLU A 97 -20.17 19.47 -0.06
N ALA A 98 -21.47 19.48 -0.37
CA ALA A 98 -22.53 19.17 0.60
C ALA A 98 -22.50 17.71 1.07
N ASP A 99 -22.03 16.78 0.23
CA ASP A 99 -21.88 15.37 0.56
C ASP A 99 -20.40 14.99 0.69
N PRO A 100 -19.91 14.71 1.92
CA PRO A 100 -18.54 14.24 2.15
C PRO A 100 -18.19 12.95 1.39
N ARG A 101 -19.18 12.13 1.01
CA ARG A 101 -18.94 10.91 0.22
C ARG A 101 -18.46 11.22 -1.19
N ALA A 102 -18.74 12.40 -1.74
CA ALA A 102 -18.27 12.78 -3.08
C ALA A 102 -16.73 12.71 -3.17
N ALA A 103 -16.01 13.09 -2.11
CA ALA A 103 -14.56 12.97 -2.05
C ALA A 103 -14.09 11.51 -2.10
N TYR A 104 -14.68 10.65 -1.26
CA TYR A 104 -14.37 9.22 -1.23
C TYR A 104 -14.57 8.55 -2.59
N VAL A 105 -15.74 8.76 -3.20
CA VAL A 105 -16.09 8.11 -4.46
C VAL A 105 -15.24 8.65 -5.63
N THR A 106 -14.97 9.96 -5.66
CA THR A 106 -14.14 10.55 -6.72
C THR A 106 -12.69 10.06 -6.63
N ILE A 107 -12.13 9.92 -5.42
CA ILE A 107 -10.80 9.31 -5.22
C ILE A 107 -10.82 7.83 -5.62
N GLY A 108 -11.88 7.09 -5.27
CA GLY A 108 -12.07 5.71 -5.71
C GLY A 108 -12.10 5.57 -7.24
N ALA A 109 -12.77 6.48 -7.94
CA ALA A 109 -12.77 6.55 -9.40
C ALA A 109 -11.37 6.87 -9.97
N ALA A 110 -10.63 7.77 -9.33
CA ALA A 110 -9.25 8.07 -9.70
C ALA A 110 -8.33 6.86 -9.52
N MET A 111 -8.48 6.10 -8.42
CA MET A 111 -7.79 4.82 -8.22
C MET A 111 -8.12 3.82 -9.32
N ALA A 112 -9.39 3.64 -9.66
CA ALA A 112 -9.79 2.74 -10.73
C ALA A 112 -9.17 3.13 -12.09
N LEU A 113 -9.20 4.43 -12.45
CA LEU A 113 -8.61 4.93 -13.68
C LEU A 113 -7.09 4.75 -13.71
N SER A 114 -6.39 5.03 -12.60
CA SER A 114 -4.96 4.79 -12.49
C SER A 114 -4.63 3.30 -12.59
N THR A 115 -5.40 2.41 -11.96
CA THR A 115 -5.20 0.96 -12.10
C THR A 115 -5.39 0.49 -13.54
N LEU A 116 -6.43 0.97 -14.24
CA LEU A 116 -6.63 0.68 -15.66
C LEU A 116 -5.48 1.22 -16.52
N GLY A 117 -5.01 2.44 -16.24
CA GLY A 117 -3.86 3.04 -16.90
C GLY A 117 -2.57 2.25 -16.69
N THR A 118 -2.31 1.81 -15.45
CA THR A 118 -1.17 0.95 -15.12
C THR A 118 -1.26 -0.39 -15.83
N GLY A 119 -2.43 -1.02 -15.84
CA GLY A 119 -2.67 -2.27 -16.56
C GLY A 119 -2.42 -2.12 -18.07
N ALA A 120 -2.95 -1.06 -18.68
CA ALA A 120 -2.72 -0.76 -20.10
C ALA A 120 -1.23 -0.53 -20.39
N LEU A 121 -0.52 0.24 -19.55
CA LEU A 121 0.90 0.47 -19.70
C LEU A 121 1.70 -0.82 -19.58
N PHE A 122 1.39 -1.69 -18.61
CA PHE A 122 2.07 -2.98 -18.44
C PHE A 122 1.81 -3.94 -19.60
N LEU A 123 0.60 -3.95 -20.15
CA LEU A 123 0.29 -4.70 -21.38
C LEU A 123 1.12 -4.19 -22.56
N LEU A 124 1.31 -2.87 -22.70
CA LEU A 124 2.17 -2.29 -23.74
C LEU A 124 3.64 -2.66 -23.50
N LEU A 125 4.15 -2.51 -22.28
CA LEU A 125 5.53 -2.88 -21.93
C LEU A 125 5.81 -4.35 -22.20
N GLY A 126 4.89 -5.24 -21.83
CA GLY A 126 4.96 -6.67 -22.11
C GLY A 126 4.91 -6.97 -23.61
N ARG A 127 4.00 -6.33 -24.36
CA ARG A 127 3.86 -6.53 -25.81
C ARG A 127 5.08 -6.05 -26.60
N PHE A 128 5.69 -4.94 -26.22
CA PHE A 128 6.87 -4.38 -26.88
C PHE A 128 8.21 -4.89 -26.32
N GLN A 129 8.18 -5.80 -25.33
CA GLN A 129 9.39 -6.37 -24.70
C GLN A 129 10.32 -5.29 -24.12
N LEU A 130 9.72 -4.23 -23.56
CA LEU A 130 10.42 -3.09 -22.99
C LEU A 130 10.97 -3.36 -21.57
N GLY A 131 11.01 -4.61 -21.13
CA GLY A 131 11.58 -5.02 -19.84
C GLY A 131 13.05 -4.62 -19.65
N ASN A 132 13.80 -4.45 -20.74
CA ASN A 132 15.20 -4.02 -20.70
C ASN A 132 15.40 -2.50 -20.52
N LEU A 133 14.32 -1.70 -20.49
CA LEU A 133 14.42 -0.24 -20.34
C LEU A 133 15.14 0.18 -19.04
N VAL A 134 15.06 -0.65 -18.00
CA VAL A 134 15.74 -0.43 -16.72
C VAL A 134 17.25 -0.25 -16.85
N ARG A 135 17.89 -0.93 -17.82
CA ARG A 135 19.33 -0.86 -18.06
C ARG A 135 19.79 0.51 -18.60
N TYR A 136 18.84 1.29 -19.12
CA TYR A 136 19.10 2.63 -19.65
C TYR A 136 18.75 3.75 -18.65
N MET A 137 18.19 3.42 -17.48
CA MET A 137 17.91 4.43 -16.46
C MET A 137 19.22 4.93 -15.84
N PRO A 138 19.51 6.23 -15.91
CA PRO A 138 20.67 6.79 -15.22
C PRO A 138 20.52 6.59 -13.70
N TYR A 139 21.62 6.22 -13.05
CA TYR A 139 21.65 6.08 -11.59
C TYR A 139 21.07 7.30 -10.83
N PRO A 140 21.30 8.57 -11.25
CA PRO A 140 20.66 9.72 -10.60
C PRO A 140 19.12 9.72 -10.63
N VAL A 141 18.50 9.17 -11.69
CA VAL A 141 17.04 9.09 -11.81
C VAL A 141 16.49 8.06 -10.82
N VAL A 142 17.12 6.88 -10.75
CA VAL A 142 16.74 5.83 -9.79
C VAL A 142 16.90 6.31 -8.35
N ALA A 143 18.02 6.97 -8.05
CA ALA A 143 18.28 7.53 -6.73
C ALA A 143 17.25 8.61 -6.35
N GLY A 144 16.95 9.54 -7.26
CA GLY A 144 15.93 10.57 -7.04
C GLY A 144 14.52 9.99 -6.85
N PHE A 145 14.16 8.98 -7.65
CA PHE A 145 12.89 8.27 -7.51
C PHE A 145 12.74 7.60 -6.14
N LEU A 146 13.73 6.79 -5.73
CA LEU A 146 13.72 6.13 -4.42
C LEU A 146 13.69 7.13 -3.27
N ALA A 147 14.46 8.22 -3.37
CA ALA A 147 14.44 9.29 -2.38
C ALA A 147 13.08 9.99 -2.28
N GLY A 148 12.43 10.26 -3.43
CA GLY A 148 11.11 10.87 -3.49
C GLY A 148 10.01 10.00 -2.87
N VAL A 149 9.99 8.70 -3.22
CA VAL A 149 9.05 7.73 -2.61
C VAL A 149 9.28 7.64 -1.11
N GLY A 150 10.53 7.51 -0.67
CA GLY A 150 10.87 7.46 0.75
C GLY A 150 10.42 8.71 1.51
N TRP A 151 10.59 9.89 0.91
CA TRP A 151 10.09 11.15 1.48
C TRP A 151 8.57 11.18 1.59
N LEU A 152 7.84 10.83 0.52
CA LEU A 152 6.38 10.81 0.53
C LEU A 152 5.81 9.83 1.56
N LEU A 153 6.38 8.62 1.65
CA LEU A 153 6.00 7.63 2.65
C LEU A 153 6.30 8.13 4.07
N THR A 154 7.43 8.81 4.28
CA THR A 154 7.81 9.36 5.60
C THR A 154 6.83 10.46 6.03
N VAL A 155 6.56 11.44 5.16
CA VAL A 155 5.63 12.54 5.46
C VAL A 155 4.22 12.02 5.66
N GLY A 156 3.76 11.10 4.80
CA GLY A 156 2.43 10.50 4.93
C GLY A 156 2.29 9.67 6.21
N SER A 157 3.28 8.85 6.55
CA SER A 157 3.29 8.06 7.80
C SER A 157 3.28 8.96 9.03
N MET A 158 4.10 10.02 9.03
CA MET A 158 4.08 11.02 10.10
C MET A 158 2.70 11.67 10.20
N GLY A 159 2.07 12.00 9.07
CA GLY A 159 0.71 12.56 9.03
C GLY A 159 -0.36 11.64 9.64
N ILE A 160 -0.24 10.32 9.44
CA ILE A 160 -1.10 9.33 10.10
C ILE A 160 -0.86 9.34 11.61
N MET A 161 0.41 9.31 12.04
CA MET A 161 0.76 9.18 13.46
C MET A 161 0.46 10.44 14.27
N THR A 162 0.61 11.63 13.69
CA THR A 162 0.42 12.91 14.39
C THR A 162 -0.96 13.53 14.16
N GLY A 163 -1.79 12.94 13.29
CA GLY A 163 -3.12 13.44 12.95
C GLY A 163 -3.13 14.68 12.03
N GLY A 164 -1.98 15.05 11.42
CA GLY A 164 -1.89 16.17 10.49
C GLY A 164 -0.61 16.14 9.67
N SER A 165 -0.68 16.57 8.41
CA SER A 165 0.49 16.55 7.49
C SER A 165 1.53 17.58 7.95
N PRO A 166 2.71 17.16 8.47
CA PRO A 166 3.66 18.11 9.02
C PRO A 166 4.29 18.94 7.90
N GLY A 167 4.09 20.25 7.93
CA GLY A 167 4.85 21.18 7.10
C GLY A 167 6.25 21.41 7.67
N LEU A 168 7.13 22.02 6.87
CA LEU A 168 8.45 22.48 7.35
C LEU A 168 8.32 23.43 8.56
N ALA A 169 7.21 24.17 8.66
CA ALA A 169 6.91 25.07 9.77
C ALA A 169 6.47 24.34 11.06
N ASP A 170 5.98 23.10 10.95
CA ASP A 170 5.46 22.32 12.08
C ASP A 170 6.53 21.43 12.73
N ILE A 171 7.77 21.44 12.21
CA ILE A 171 8.89 20.65 12.75
C ILE A 171 9.06 20.84 14.27
N PRO A 172 9.02 22.07 14.84
CA PRO A 172 9.15 22.24 16.28
C PRO A 172 8.02 21.54 17.07
N ARG A 173 6.83 21.43 16.48
CA ARG A 173 5.65 20.80 17.11
C ARG A 173 5.80 19.27 17.18
N LEU A 174 6.55 18.67 16.28
CA LEU A 174 6.89 17.23 16.30
C LEU A 174 7.70 16.83 17.55
N PHE A 175 8.43 17.78 18.15
CA PHE A 175 9.22 17.57 19.37
C PHE A 175 8.46 17.89 20.66
N SER A 176 7.15 18.17 20.57
CA SER A 176 6.31 18.27 21.76
C SER A 176 6.16 16.90 22.45
N SER A 177 6.01 16.90 23.78
CA SER A 177 5.90 15.66 24.57
C SER A 177 4.68 14.81 24.20
N GLU A 178 3.64 15.41 23.62
CA GLU A 178 2.48 14.71 23.09
C GLU A 178 2.81 14.00 21.78
N GLN A 179 3.38 14.71 20.80
CA GLN A 179 3.71 14.10 19.51
C GLN A 179 4.83 13.06 19.61
N LEU A 180 5.83 13.27 20.46
CA LEU A 180 6.86 12.27 20.73
C LEU A 180 6.25 10.94 21.18
N ARG A 181 5.20 10.94 21.99
CA ARG A 181 4.52 9.70 22.40
C ARG A 181 3.81 9.00 21.25
N MET A 182 3.38 9.75 20.24
CA MET A 182 2.70 9.22 19.06
C MET A 182 3.68 8.64 18.05
N TRP A 183 4.72 9.38 17.64
CA TRP A 183 5.59 8.95 16.53
C TRP A 183 6.82 8.14 16.95
N LEU A 184 7.32 8.30 18.18
CA LEU A 184 8.54 7.60 18.65
C LEU A 184 8.39 6.06 18.66
N PRO A 185 7.25 5.46 19.07
CA PRO A 185 7.07 4.01 18.98
C PRO A 185 7.15 3.50 17.53
N GLY A 186 6.60 4.24 16.57
CA GLY A 186 6.70 3.89 15.14
C GLY A 186 8.13 4.00 14.60
N LEU A 187 8.88 5.02 15.02
CA LEU A 187 10.31 5.10 14.68
C LEU A 187 11.08 3.90 15.26
N GLY A 188 10.82 3.55 16.52
CA GLY A 188 11.41 2.39 17.17
C GLY A 188 11.12 1.10 16.41
N LEU A 189 9.87 0.91 15.96
CA LEU A 189 9.47 -0.22 15.14
C LEU A 189 10.19 -0.22 13.78
N ALA A 190 10.27 0.91 13.10
CA ALA A 190 10.95 1.03 11.81
C ALA A 190 12.44 0.65 11.92
N LEU A 191 13.13 1.12 12.96
CA LEU A 191 14.53 0.75 13.24
C LEU A 191 14.68 -0.73 13.59
N ALA A 192 13.74 -1.29 14.36
CA ALA A 192 13.74 -2.72 14.69
C ALA A 192 13.54 -3.58 13.43
N MET A 193 12.64 -3.19 12.53
CA MET A 193 12.43 -3.87 11.25
C MET A 193 13.66 -3.78 10.35
N LEU A 194 14.31 -2.61 10.28
CA LEU A 194 15.55 -2.42 9.52
C LEU A 194 16.68 -3.28 10.08
N GLY A 195 16.81 -3.35 11.41
CA GLY A 195 17.76 -4.24 12.08
C GLY A 195 17.46 -5.72 11.80
N ALA A 196 16.20 -6.14 11.95
CA ALA A 196 15.80 -7.52 11.68
C ALA A 196 16.07 -7.92 10.23
N GLY A 197 15.84 -7.06 9.25
CA GLY A 197 16.19 -7.32 7.85
C GLY A 197 17.69 -7.54 7.63
N LYS A 198 18.54 -6.92 8.46
CA LYS A 198 20.00 -7.08 8.39
C LYS A 198 20.51 -8.34 9.12
N TYR A 199 19.89 -8.70 10.25
CA TYR A 199 20.38 -9.77 11.13
C TYR A 199 19.62 -11.10 11.01
N CYS A 200 18.34 -11.08 10.63
CA CYS A 200 17.52 -12.26 10.46
C CYS A 200 17.48 -12.69 8.99
N LYS A 201 18.29 -13.68 8.62
CA LYS A 201 18.28 -14.29 7.28
C LYS A 201 17.15 -15.31 7.07
N SER A 202 16.31 -15.52 8.09
CA SER A 202 15.16 -16.42 8.02
C SER A 202 13.96 -15.72 7.38
N GLY A 203 13.20 -16.42 6.54
CA GLY A 203 11.95 -15.94 5.95
C GLY A 203 10.87 -15.57 6.98
N MET A 204 11.09 -15.85 8.27
CA MET A 204 10.22 -15.45 9.38
C MET A 204 10.56 -14.06 9.96
N GLY A 205 11.62 -13.39 9.51
CA GLY A 205 12.05 -12.10 10.09
C GLY A 205 10.95 -11.03 10.05
N LEU A 206 10.32 -10.84 8.89
CA LEU A 206 9.24 -9.86 8.69
C LEU A 206 7.95 -10.19 9.47
N PRO A 207 7.41 -11.42 9.40
CA PRO A 207 6.27 -11.80 10.24
C PRO A 207 6.56 -11.67 11.75
N ALA A 208 7.75 -12.06 12.19
CA ALA A 208 8.12 -12.02 13.60
C ALA A 208 8.23 -10.59 14.14
N THR A 209 8.76 -9.64 13.35
CA THR A 209 8.83 -8.24 13.78
C THR A 209 7.45 -7.61 13.92
N ILE A 210 6.53 -7.88 12.98
CA ILE A 210 5.15 -7.39 13.07
C ILE A 210 4.42 -8.05 14.24
N GLY A 211 4.55 -9.36 14.41
CA GLY A 211 3.97 -10.07 15.56
C GLY A 211 4.51 -9.56 16.90
N ALA A 212 5.82 -9.32 16.99
CA ALA A 212 6.44 -8.72 18.17
C ALA A 212 5.94 -7.30 18.43
N ALA A 213 5.76 -6.48 17.39
CA ALA A 213 5.22 -5.14 17.52
C ALA A 213 3.79 -5.15 18.09
N LEU A 214 2.93 -6.03 17.57
CA LEU A 214 1.57 -6.22 18.08
C LEU A 214 1.57 -6.69 19.54
N ALA A 215 2.45 -7.63 19.89
CA ALA A 215 2.59 -8.10 21.27
C ALA A 215 3.06 -7.00 22.21
N ILE A 216 4.06 -6.20 21.82
CA ILE A 216 4.57 -5.06 22.59
C ILE A 216 3.46 -4.02 22.77
N PHE A 217 2.70 -3.72 21.73
CA PHE A 217 1.57 -2.79 21.82
C PHE A 217 0.47 -3.31 22.75
N ALA A 218 0.14 -4.60 22.70
CA ALA A 218 -0.82 -5.20 23.63
C ALA A 218 -0.34 -5.15 25.08
N VAL A 219 0.95 -5.43 25.33
CA VAL A 219 1.57 -5.29 26.66
C VAL A 219 1.55 -3.84 27.14
N TYR A 220 1.78 -2.88 26.23
CA TYR A 220 1.70 -1.44 26.54
C TYR A 220 0.29 -1.03 26.97
N LEU A 221 -0.75 -1.46 26.26
CA LEU A 221 -2.14 -1.20 26.64
C LEU A 221 -2.49 -1.82 27.99
N TRP A 222 -2.04 -3.06 28.21
CA TRP A 222 -2.21 -3.75 29.49
C TRP A 222 -1.50 -3.01 30.65
N ALA A 223 -0.29 -2.51 30.43
CA ALA A 223 0.48 -1.81 31.45
C ALA A 223 -0.10 -0.44 31.86
N ILE A 224 -0.88 0.21 30.99
CA ILE A 224 -1.54 1.50 31.27
C ILE A 224 -3.00 1.28 31.72
N ASP A 225 -3.45 0.03 31.82
CA ASP A 225 -4.83 -0.34 32.16
C ASP A 225 -5.86 0.35 31.25
N GLN A 226 -5.46 0.62 30.00
CA GLN A 226 -6.34 1.21 28.99
C GLN A 226 -7.07 0.10 28.24
N ASN A 227 -8.39 0.24 28.14
CA ASN A 227 -9.17 -0.63 27.30
C ASN A 227 -8.96 -0.29 25.81
N LEU A 228 -9.24 -1.24 24.92
CA LEU A 228 -9.10 -1.06 23.46
C LEU A 228 -9.88 0.16 22.96
N ALA A 229 -11.07 0.40 23.54
CA ALA A 229 -11.92 1.54 23.23
C ALA A 229 -11.27 2.89 23.60
N ASP A 230 -10.48 2.95 24.67
CA ASP A 230 -9.78 4.18 25.08
C ASP A 230 -8.55 4.43 24.22
N ALA A 231 -7.85 3.37 23.81
CA ALA A 231 -6.79 3.44 22.81
C ALA A 231 -7.29 3.92 21.44
N GLN A 232 -8.50 3.50 21.03
CA GLN A 232 -9.17 4.01 19.83
C GLN A 232 -9.53 5.49 19.96
N ARG A 233 -10.10 5.91 21.10
CA ARG A 233 -10.39 7.34 21.37
C ARG A 233 -9.13 8.20 21.43
N ALA A 234 -8.02 7.63 21.88
CA ALA A 234 -6.72 8.29 21.92
C ALA A 234 -6.04 8.36 20.54
N GLY A 235 -6.64 7.81 19.48
CA GLY A 235 -6.07 7.80 18.13
C GLY A 235 -4.90 6.83 17.94
N LEU A 236 -4.67 5.92 18.89
CA LEU A 236 -3.61 4.90 18.81
C LEU A 236 -3.98 3.72 17.91
N LEU A 237 -5.26 3.55 17.62
CA LEU A 237 -5.81 2.53 16.74
C LEU A 237 -6.57 3.18 15.60
N LEU A 238 -6.67 2.47 14.47
CA LEU A 238 -7.64 2.80 13.43
C LEU A 238 -9.01 2.92 14.12
N GLY A 239 -9.61 4.11 14.02
CA GLY A 239 -10.73 4.56 14.85
C GLY A 239 -11.92 3.61 14.85
N ASP A 240 -12.91 3.90 15.68
CA ASP A 240 -14.10 3.07 15.90
C ASP A 240 -14.68 2.55 14.56
N MET A 241 -14.45 1.25 14.30
CA MET A 241 -15.13 0.50 13.24
C MET A 241 -16.54 0.13 13.74
N GLY A 242 -17.31 1.15 14.11
CA GLY A 242 -18.61 0.99 14.77
C GLY A 242 -19.59 0.16 13.94
N GLU A 243 -20.66 -0.32 14.59
CA GLU A 243 -21.66 -1.25 14.00
C GLU A 243 -22.28 -0.77 12.66
N SER A 244 -22.16 0.51 12.32
CA SER A 244 -22.67 1.12 11.08
C SER A 244 -21.67 1.14 9.91
N MET A 245 -20.39 0.80 10.11
CA MET A 245 -19.34 0.93 9.09
C MET A 245 -18.98 -0.43 8.49
N ARG A 246 -19.70 -0.83 7.44
CA ARG A 246 -19.43 -2.10 6.76
C ARG A 246 -18.21 -1.96 5.83
N LEU A 247 -17.29 -2.93 5.87
CA LEU A 247 -16.23 -3.06 4.85
C LEU A 247 -16.79 -3.30 3.44
N TRP A 248 -18.07 -3.69 3.35
CA TRP A 248 -18.78 -3.98 2.11
C TRP A 248 -20.28 -3.64 2.23
N PRO A 249 -20.94 -3.06 1.21
CA PRO A 249 -20.42 -2.73 -0.12
C PRO A 249 -19.50 -1.50 -0.13
N VAL A 250 -18.44 -1.58 -0.93
CA VAL A 250 -17.46 -0.49 -1.10
C VAL A 250 -18.06 0.67 -1.92
N PHE A 251 -18.86 0.35 -2.93
CA PHE A 251 -19.61 1.32 -3.73
C PHE A 251 -21.07 0.89 -3.87
N THR A 252 -21.97 1.85 -3.84
CA THR A 252 -23.40 1.70 -4.11
C THR A 252 -23.72 2.28 -5.49
N SER A 253 -24.79 1.82 -6.15
CA SER A 253 -25.23 2.36 -7.44
C SER A 253 -25.48 3.88 -7.42
N ALA A 254 -25.92 4.41 -6.27
CA ALA A 254 -26.12 5.85 -6.09
C ALA A 254 -24.80 6.64 -6.07
N ASP A 255 -23.70 6.00 -5.64
CA ASP A 255 -22.40 6.67 -5.47
C ASP A 255 -21.81 7.11 -6.82
N PHE A 256 -22.10 6.40 -7.92
CA PHE A 256 -21.61 6.78 -9.25
C PHE A 256 -22.08 8.17 -9.70
N SER A 257 -23.22 8.65 -9.20
CA SER A 257 -23.71 10.01 -9.49
C SER A 257 -22.96 11.10 -8.71
N LEU A 258 -22.26 10.72 -7.63
CA LEU A 258 -21.47 11.63 -6.80
C LEU A 258 -20.04 11.84 -7.33
N ILE A 259 -19.66 11.14 -8.41
CA ILE A 259 -18.33 11.29 -9.01
C ILE A 259 -18.19 12.67 -9.63
N ARG A 260 -17.26 13.46 -9.10
CA ARG A 260 -16.92 14.79 -9.59
C ARG A 260 -15.85 14.72 -10.67
N TRP A 261 -16.31 14.50 -11.91
CA TRP A 261 -15.45 14.42 -13.10
C TRP A 261 -14.70 15.71 -13.39
N ASP A 262 -15.23 16.85 -12.98
CA ASP A 262 -14.60 18.16 -13.08
C ASP A 262 -13.30 18.20 -12.26
N VAL A 263 -13.33 17.79 -10.99
CA VAL A 263 -12.14 17.71 -10.14
C VAL A 263 -11.17 16.64 -10.64
N LEU A 264 -11.70 15.49 -11.07
CA LEU A 264 -10.87 14.40 -11.60
C LEU A 264 -10.10 14.84 -12.86
N SER A 265 -10.74 15.60 -13.75
CA SER A 265 -10.11 16.06 -15.00
C SER A 265 -8.89 16.94 -14.77
N VAL A 266 -8.91 17.78 -13.73
CA VAL A 266 -7.79 18.64 -13.34
C VAL A 266 -6.60 17.82 -12.83
N GLN A 267 -6.88 16.68 -12.20
CA GLN A 267 -5.87 15.80 -11.60
C GLN A 267 -5.32 14.74 -12.56
N ILE A 268 -5.82 14.66 -13.80
CA ILE A 268 -5.34 13.71 -14.82
C ILE A 268 -3.81 13.73 -14.98
N PRO A 269 -3.12 14.90 -15.08
CA PRO A 269 -1.67 14.92 -15.24
C PRO A 269 -0.94 14.25 -14.08
N GLN A 270 -1.42 14.43 -12.85
CA GLN A 270 -0.85 13.78 -11.67
C GLN A 270 -1.17 12.29 -11.66
N LEU A 271 -2.39 11.89 -12.04
CA LEU A 271 -2.78 10.48 -12.15
C LEU A 271 -1.96 9.71 -13.19
N CYS A 272 -1.53 10.36 -14.29
CA CYS A 272 -0.64 9.78 -15.29
C CYS A 272 0.76 9.43 -14.75
N THR A 273 1.17 10.03 -13.64
CA THR A 273 2.46 9.68 -13.00
C THR A 273 2.42 8.30 -12.33
N ILE A 274 1.25 7.84 -11.90
CA ILE A 274 1.09 6.59 -11.16
C ILE A 274 1.46 5.36 -12.00
N PRO A 275 0.96 5.21 -13.25
CA PRO A 275 1.43 4.16 -14.16
C PRO A 275 2.94 4.18 -14.38
N LEU A 276 3.53 5.37 -14.55
CA LEU A 276 4.96 5.53 -14.82
C LEU A 276 5.81 5.12 -13.60
N VAL A 277 5.41 5.54 -12.41
CA VAL A 277 6.01 5.17 -11.13
C VAL A 277 5.93 3.65 -10.95
N SER A 278 4.76 3.05 -11.19
CA SER A 278 4.57 1.60 -11.12
C SER A 278 5.50 0.86 -12.10
N ALA A 279 5.67 1.39 -13.32
CA ALA A 279 6.57 0.79 -14.31
C ALA A 279 8.03 0.86 -13.90
N ILE A 280 8.48 2.00 -13.39
CA ILE A 280 9.86 2.17 -12.89
C ILE A 280 10.11 1.22 -11.71
N SER A 281 9.20 1.18 -10.75
CA SER A 281 9.31 0.27 -9.61
C SER A 281 9.34 -1.20 -10.02
N PHE A 282 8.41 -1.63 -10.88
CA PHE A 282 8.38 -3.01 -11.36
C PHE A 282 9.70 -3.40 -12.03
N LEU A 283 10.22 -2.53 -12.89
CA LEU A 283 11.50 -2.72 -13.57
C LEU A 283 12.68 -2.83 -12.57
N LEU A 284 12.73 -1.95 -11.56
CA LEU A 284 13.78 -1.98 -10.54
C LEU A 284 13.71 -3.24 -9.66
N ILE A 285 12.50 -3.63 -9.25
CA ILE A 285 12.27 -4.87 -8.47
C ILE A 285 12.69 -6.08 -9.29
N SER A 286 12.33 -6.12 -10.58
CA SER A 286 12.73 -7.20 -11.48
C SER A 286 14.25 -7.32 -11.59
N SER A 287 14.97 -6.21 -11.83
CA SER A 287 16.44 -6.23 -11.90
C SER A 287 17.09 -6.61 -10.57
N GLY A 288 16.52 -6.17 -9.44
CA GLY A 288 16.98 -6.58 -8.12
C GLY A 288 16.83 -8.09 -7.90
N LEU A 289 15.69 -8.66 -8.30
CA LEU A 289 15.45 -10.10 -8.24
C LEU A 289 16.40 -10.88 -9.15
N GLU A 290 16.65 -10.43 -10.38
CA GLU A 290 17.62 -11.05 -11.29
C GLU A 290 19.03 -11.09 -10.69
N ALA A 291 19.46 -10.00 -10.05
CA ALA A 291 20.76 -9.91 -9.40
C ALA A 291 20.89 -10.90 -8.23
N ILE A 292 19.82 -11.12 -7.47
CA ILE A 292 19.78 -12.06 -6.34
C ILE A 292 19.69 -13.51 -6.82
N LEU A 293 18.87 -13.77 -7.84
CA LEU A 293 18.60 -15.12 -8.36
C LEU A 293 19.66 -15.62 -9.34
N HIS A 294 20.61 -14.78 -9.75
CA HIS A 294 21.62 -15.06 -10.78
C HIS A 294 21.01 -15.68 -12.06
N ARG A 295 19.78 -15.28 -12.40
CA ARG A 295 19.03 -15.73 -13.58
C ARG A 295 18.27 -14.55 -14.15
N ASP A 296 18.30 -14.42 -15.47
CA ASP A 296 17.41 -13.49 -16.19
C ASP A 296 15.97 -13.95 -16.00
N LEU A 297 15.09 -13.04 -15.56
CA LEU A 297 13.67 -13.29 -15.50
C LEU A 297 13.12 -13.03 -16.90
N ASP A 298 12.84 -14.08 -17.67
CA ASP A 298 12.29 -13.94 -19.02
C ASP A 298 10.87 -13.33 -18.93
N MET A 299 10.81 -12.00 -19.13
CA MET A 299 9.61 -11.15 -19.10
C MET A 299 8.47 -11.62 -20.02
N ARG A 300 8.73 -12.59 -20.90
CA ARG A 300 7.73 -13.19 -21.81
C ARG A 300 6.67 -14.02 -21.09
N THR A 301 7.02 -14.78 -20.05
CA THR A 301 6.16 -15.87 -19.56
C THR A 301 4.99 -15.45 -18.66
N SER A 302 4.93 -14.19 -18.22
CA SER A 302 3.82 -13.69 -17.40
C SER A 302 2.66 -13.07 -18.19
N CYS A 303 2.82 -12.77 -19.50
CA CYS A 303 1.78 -12.12 -20.31
C CYS A 303 1.28 -12.92 -21.53
N THR A 304 1.90 -14.06 -21.89
CA THR A 304 1.57 -14.77 -23.15
C THR A 304 1.00 -16.18 -22.99
N SER A 305 0.76 -16.70 -21.79
CA SER A 305 0.19 -18.05 -21.62
C SER A 305 -1.34 -18.14 -21.82
N THR A 306 -1.89 -17.46 -22.83
CA THR A 306 -3.26 -17.69 -23.34
C THR A 306 -3.29 -18.25 -24.75
N ALA A 307 -2.15 -18.64 -25.33
CA ALA A 307 -2.13 -19.36 -26.60
C ALA A 307 -0.88 -20.22 -26.74
N GLN A 308 -0.90 -21.41 -26.12
CA GLN A 308 -0.51 -22.70 -26.72
C GLN A 308 -0.49 -23.80 -25.66
#